data_AF-A0A4R1ZQL0-F1
#
_entry.id   AF-A0A4R1ZQL0-F1
#
_cell.length_a   1.000
_cell.length_b   1.000
_cell.length_c   1.000
_cell.angle_alpha   90.00
_cell.angle_beta   90.00
_cell.angle_gamma   90.00
#
_symmetry.space_group_name_H-M   'P 1'
#
loop_
_entity.id
_entity.type
_entity.pdbx_description
1 polymer ?
#
loop_
_entity_poly.entity_id
_entity_poly.type
_entity_poly.pdbx_seq_one_letter_code
_entity_poly.pdbx_strand_id
1 'polypeptide(L)'
;MKNVLLCTAILLLAGLMLGACSSSKAQERETFAVNVKVIDKGEGDNGQYWIMTAYPDKKKLKSVDKIILEESVWDTVQIDHKYTVRYSRQEDGTYIFSAITPLKD
;
A
#
# COMPACT_ATOMS: atom_id res chain seq x y z
N MET A 1 -20.82 -30.71 59.46
CA MET A 1 -21.00 -30.43 58.02
C MET A 1 -20.77 -28.94 57.75
N LYS A 2 -19.51 -28.53 57.86
CA LYS A 2 -18.97 -27.22 57.47
C LYS A 2 -17.78 -27.62 56.62
N ASN A 3 -17.74 -27.23 55.34
CA ASN A 3 -16.61 -27.36 54.38
C ASN A 3 -17.07 -27.51 52.90
N VAL A 4 -18.32 -27.17 52.56
CA VAL A 4 -18.81 -27.27 51.16
C VAL A 4 -18.93 -25.90 50.46
N LEU A 5 -18.54 -24.81 51.12
CA LEU A 5 -18.85 -23.44 50.66
C LEU A 5 -17.63 -22.62 50.18
N LEU A 6 -16.49 -23.26 49.97
CA LEU A 6 -15.23 -22.56 49.64
C LEU A 6 -14.62 -22.93 48.27
N CYS A 7 -15.20 -23.89 47.54
CA CYS A 7 -14.66 -24.31 46.23
C CYS A 7 -15.34 -23.66 45.02
N THR A 8 -16.46 -22.95 45.20
CA THR A 8 -17.22 -22.37 44.09
C THR A 8 -16.77 -20.96 43.70
N ALA A 9 -15.91 -20.30 44.47
CA ALA A 9 -15.42 -18.95 44.17
C ALA A 9 -14.22 -18.93 43.19
N ILE A 10 -13.50 -20.04 43.02
CA ILE A 10 -12.26 -20.09 42.21
C ILE A 10 -12.56 -20.35 40.71
N LEU A 11 -13.71 -20.92 40.37
CA LEU A 11 -14.06 -21.24 38.98
C LEU A 11 -14.58 -20.06 38.15
N LEU A 12 -14.83 -18.89 38.77
CA LEU A 12 -15.34 -17.69 38.07
C LEU A 12 -14.25 -16.73 37.54
N LEU A 13 -12.98 -16.93 37.90
CA LEU A 13 -11.86 -16.08 37.44
C LEU A 13 -11.15 -16.59 36.17
N ALA A 14 -11.44 -17.80 35.71
CA ALA A 14 -10.76 -18.40 34.56
C ALA A 14 -11.44 -18.14 33.20
N GLY A 15 -12.58 -17.42 33.17
CA GLY A 15 -13.41 -17.27 31.96
C GLY A 15 -13.14 -16.03 31.09
N LEU A 16 -12.31 -15.07 31.54
CA LEU A 16 -12.21 -13.75 30.88
C LEU A 16 -10.95 -13.53 30.02
N MET A 17 -10.15 -14.57 29.76
CA MET A 17 -8.88 -14.43 29.02
C MET A 17 -8.83 -15.24 27.71
N LEU A 18 -9.97 -15.40 27.02
CA LEU A 18 -9.99 -15.89 25.62
C LEU A 18 -10.37 -14.80 24.61
N GLY A 19 -10.50 -13.55 25.06
CA GLY A 19 -10.93 -12.42 24.23
C GLY A 19 -9.81 -11.44 23.88
N ALA A 20 -8.66 -11.87 23.37
CA ALA A 20 -7.69 -10.95 22.75
C ALA A 20 -6.58 -11.66 21.94
N CYS A 21 -6.95 -12.54 21.02
CA CYS A 21 -6.09 -12.88 19.88
C CYS A 21 -6.96 -13.11 18.64
N SER A 22 -7.94 -12.22 18.42
CA SER A 22 -8.28 -11.92 17.04
C SER A 22 -7.09 -11.14 16.50
N SER A 23 -6.07 -11.87 16.06
CA SER A 23 -5.22 -11.37 14.99
C SER A 23 -6.19 -11.16 13.84
N SER A 24 -6.76 -9.96 13.78
CA SER A 24 -7.23 -9.42 12.51
C SER A 24 -6.04 -9.62 11.61
N LYS A 25 -6.12 -10.63 10.75
CA LYS A 25 -5.24 -10.75 9.61
C LYS A 25 -5.45 -9.44 8.88
N ALA A 26 -4.60 -8.46 9.17
CA ALA A 26 -4.48 -7.27 8.39
C ALA A 26 -4.14 -7.85 7.02
N GLN A 27 -5.15 -7.87 6.17
CA GLN A 27 -5.05 -8.38 4.82
C GLN A 27 -3.87 -7.63 4.22
N GLU A 28 -2.74 -8.33 4.03
CA GLU A 28 -1.53 -7.76 3.47
C GLU A 28 -1.93 -7.15 2.13
N ARG A 29 -2.04 -5.82 2.08
CA ARG A 29 -2.26 -5.12 0.83
C ARG A 29 -1.02 -5.39 -0.01
N GLU A 30 -1.20 -6.23 -1.03
CA GLU A 30 -0.13 -6.61 -1.92
C GLU A 30 0.45 -5.33 -2.54
N THR A 31 1.69 -5.03 -2.16
CA THR A 31 2.40 -3.83 -2.59
C THR A 31 3.38 -4.22 -3.67
N PHE A 32 3.22 -3.65 -4.85
CA PHE A 32 4.02 -3.93 -6.02
C PHE A 32 5.05 -2.82 -6.22
N ALA A 33 6.29 -3.21 -6.55
CA ALA A 33 7.33 -2.29 -6.97
C ALA A 33 7.66 -2.55 -8.44
N VAL A 34 7.65 -1.50 -9.26
CA VAL A 34 7.92 -1.59 -10.70
C VAL A 34 8.89 -0.51 -11.13
N ASN A 35 9.85 -0.89 -11.97
CA ASN A 35 10.74 0.07 -12.62
C ASN A 35 10.04 0.65 -13.85
N VAL A 36 10.09 1.96 -13.97
CA VAL A 36 9.49 2.71 -15.06
C VAL A 36 10.38 3.86 -15.49
N LYS A 37 10.19 4.32 -16.73
CA LYS A 37 10.72 5.58 -17.23
C LYS A 37 9.57 6.59 -17.31
N VAL A 38 9.76 7.79 -16.78
CA VAL A 38 8.79 8.87 -16.95
C VAL A 38 8.95 9.44 -18.35
N ILE A 39 7.85 9.50 -19.11
CA ILE A 39 7.86 9.97 -20.51
C ILE A 39 7.09 11.28 -20.68
N ASP A 40 6.22 11.62 -19.74
CA ASP A 40 5.50 12.89 -19.73
C ASP A 40 5.02 13.21 -18.31
N LYS A 41 4.73 14.47 -18.05
CA LYS A 41 4.15 14.95 -16.78
C LYS A 41 3.29 16.19 -17.05
N GLY A 42 2.10 16.28 -16.47
CA GLY A 42 1.36 17.54 -16.41
C GLY A 42 0.54 17.76 -15.12
N GLU A 43 -0.09 18.92 -15.08
CA GLU A 43 -1.12 19.29 -14.11
C GLU A 43 -2.47 19.36 -14.84
N GLY A 44 -3.52 18.82 -14.25
CA GLY A 44 -4.89 18.93 -14.77
C GLY A 44 -5.59 20.20 -14.28
N ASP A 45 -6.66 20.60 -14.95
CA ASP A 45 -7.44 21.82 -14.62
C ASP A 45 -8.02 21.83 -13.18
N ASN A 46 -8.06 20.66 -12.53
CA ASN A 46 -8.48 20.48 -11.15
C ASN A 46 -7.32 20.53 -10.12
N GLY A 47 -6.12 20.93 -10.55
CA GLY A 47 -4.91 20.96 -9.72
C GLY A 47 -4.30 19.58 -9.45
N GLN A 48 -4.71 18.54 -10.21
CA GLN A 48 -4.19 17.19 -10.04
C GLN A 48 -2.91 16.99 -10.85
N TYR A 49 -1.81 16.67 -10.19
CA TYR A 49 -0.54 16.32 -10.82
C TYR A 49 -0.55 14.88 -11.33
N TRP A 50 0.05 14.65 -12.51
CA TRP A 50 0.12 13.32 -13.11
C TRP A 50 1.41 13.10 -13.91
N ILE A 51 1.88 11.85 -13.92
CA ILE A 51 2.98 11.39 -14.78
C ILE A 51 2.51 10.28 -15.72
N MET A 52 3.13 10.21 -16.89
CA MET A 52 3.01 9.08 -17.81
C MET A 52 4.28 8.26 -17.73
N THR A 53 4.14 6.94 -17.60
CA THR A 53 5.27 6.03 -17.40
C THR A 53 5.29 4.91 -18.41
N ALA A 54 6.49 4.52 -18.82
CA ALA A 54 6.72 3.37 -19.69
C ALA A 54 7.58 2.32 -18.98
N TYR A 55 7.26 1.03 -19.17
CA TYR A 55 8.02 -0.06 -18.57
C TYR A 55 9.22 -0.44 -19.46
N PRO A 56 10.46 -0.25 -19.01
CA PRO A 56 11.65 -0.54 -19.82
C PRO A 56 11.87 -2.05 -20.04
N ASP A 57 11.50 -2.89 -19.08
CA ASP A 57 11.84 -4.33 -19.10
C ASP A 57 10.75 -5.22 -19.71
N LYS A 58 9.54 -4.68 -19.90
CA LYS A 58 8.47 -5.42 -20.57
C LYS A 58 8.70 -5.29 -22.07
N LYS A 59 9.18 -6.36 -22.72
CA LYS A 59 9.36 -6.52 -24.19
C LYS A 59 8.16 -6.11 -25.07
N LYS A 60 7.03 -5.73 -24.47
CA LYS A 60 5.88 -5.10 -25.12
C LYS A 60 5.83 -3.62 -24.70
N LEU A 61 6.35 -2.75 -25.55
CA LEU A 61 6.26 -1.28 -25.53
C LEU A 61 4.81 -0.74 -25.60
N LYS A 62 3.87 -1.26 -24.80
CA LYS A 62 2.44 -0.90 -24.95
C LYS A 62 1.68 -0.51 -23.70
N SER A 63 2.20 -0.74 -22.50
CA SER A 63 1.56 -0.20 -21.30
C SER A 63 2.24 1.11 -20.94
N VAL A 64 1.66 2.20 -21.44
CA VAL A 64 1.89 3.54 -20.87
C VAL A 64 0.82 3.73 -19.81
N ASP A 65 1.24 3.93 -18.56
CA ASP A 65 0.31 4.13 -17.45
C ASP A 65 0.37 5.58 -16.98
N LYS A 66 -0.81 6.16 -16.77
CA LYS A 66 -0.99 7.47 -16.12
C LYS A 66 -1.09 7.27 -14.61
N ILE A 67 -0.26 7.98 -13.86
CA ILE A 67 -0.22 7.90 -12.40
C ILE A 67 -0.47 9.29 -11.84
N ILE A 68 -1.40 9.36 -10.89
CA ILE A 68 -1.66 10.57 -10.13
C ILE A 68 -0.63 10.69 -9.01
N LEU A 69 -0.07 11.88 -8.86
CA LEU A 69 0.92 12.18 -7.83
C LEU A 69 0.39 13.18 -6.82
N GLU A 70 0.93 13.10 -5.61
CA GLU A 70 0.84 14.19 -4.65
C GLU A 70 1.78 15.33 -5.05
N GLU A 71 1.39 16.57 -4.75
CA GLU A 71 2.17 17.79 -4.99
C GLU A 71 3.59 17.69 -4.42
N SER A 72 3.73 17.12 -3.22
CA SER A 72 5.01 16.95 -2.51
C SER A 72 6.05 16.17 -3.30
N VAL A 73 5.60 15.29 -4.20
CA VAL A 73 6.44 14.43 -5.02
C VAL A 73 6.65 15.02 -6.41
N TRP A 74 5.67 15.79 -6.91
CA TRP A 74 5.60 16.31 -8.27
C TRP A 74 6.88 16.99 -8.76
N ASP A 75 7.43 17.89 -7.95
CA ASP A 75 8.60 18.70 -8.31
C ASP A 75 9.90 17.88 -8.34
N THR A 76 9.90 16.69 -7.73
CA THR A 76 11.06 15.80 -7.68
C THR A 76 11.15 14.87 -8.90
N VAL A 77 10.06 14.75 -9.66
CA VAL A 77 9.97 13.83 -10.80
C VAL A 77 10.35 14.53 -12.11
N GLN A 78 11.29 13.92 -12.83
CA GLN A 78 11.85 14.42 -14.09
C GLN A 78 11.44 13.52 -15.25
N ILE A 79 11.14 14.14 -16.39
CA ILE A 79 10.93 13.43 -17.67
C ILE A 79 12.25 12.78 -18.08
N ASP A 80 12.14 11.66 -18.79
CA ASP A 80 13.25 10.84 -19.28
C ASP A 80 14.11 10.15 -18.23
N HIS A 81 13.74 10.26 -16.96
CA HIS A 81 14.43 9.60 -15.85
C HIS A 81 13.73 8.30 -15.43
N LYS A 82 14.51 7.36 -14.88
CA LYS A 82 14.02 6.05 -14.42
C LYS A 82 13.74 6.08 -12.92
N TYR A 83 12.66 5.45 -12.52
CA TYR A 83 12.23 5.36 -11.13
C TYR A 83 11.72 3.97 -10.81
N THR A 84 11.82 3.59 -9.54
CA THR A 84 11.00 2.53 -8.97
C THR A 84 9.74 3.17 -8.39
N VAL A 85 8.56 2.75 -8.86
CA VAL A 85 7.28 3.18 -8.32
C VAL A 85 6.62 2.05 -7.54
N ARG A 86 6.03 2.40 -6.39
CA ARG A 86 5.30 1.48 -5.52
C ARG A 86 3.81 1.79 -5.54
N TYR A 87 3.02 0.73 -5.67
CA TYR A 87 1.55 0.80 -5.60
C TYR A 87 0.99 -0.30 -4.72
N SER A 88 -0.14 -0.03 -4.08
CA SER A 88 -0.95 -1.05 -3.42
C SER A 88 -2.23 -1.29 -4.21
N ARG A 89 -2.56 -2.55 -4.47
CA ARG A 89 -3.85 -2.90 -5.09
C ARG A 89 -4.95 -2.86 -4.03
N GLN A 90 -6.04 -2.17 -4.34
CA GLN A 90 -7.25 -2.13 -3.53
C GLN A 90 -8.15 -3.33 -3.84
N GLU A 91 -9.10 -3.62 -2.95
CA GLU A 91 -10.07 -4.71 -3.12
C GLU A 91 -10.97 -4.51 -4.34
N ASP A 92 -11.24 -3.27 -4.71
CA ASP A 92 -12.00 -2.88 -5.91
C ASP A 92 -11.19 -3.02 -7.22
N GLY A 93 -9.93 -3.47 -7.14
CA GLY A 93 -9.05 -3.66 -8.26
C GLY A 93 -8.32 -2.41 -8.73
N THR A 94 -8.55 -1.25 -8.11
CA THR A 94 -7.79 -0.02 -8.37
C THR A 94 -6.40 -0.06 -7.71
N TYR A 95 -5.52 0.85 -8.12
CA TYR A 95 -4.18 0.96 -7.58
C TYR A 95 -3.99 2.32 -6.90
N ILE A 96 -3.44 2.30 -5.69
CA ILE A 96 -3.04 3.51 -4.97
C ILE A 96 -1.54 3.69 -5.12
N PHE A 97 -1.11 4.84 -5.62
CA PHE A 97 0.28 5.28 -5.59
C PHE A 97 0.76 5.40 -4.14
N SER A 98 1.95 4.90 -3.85
CA SER A 98 2.53 4.96 -2.49
C SER A 98 3.86 5.69 -2.43
N ALA A 99 4.76 5.43 -3.38
CA ALA A 99 6.08 6.05 -3.39
C ALA A 99 6.71 5.99 -4.78
N ILE A 100 7.58 6.95 -5.07
CA ILE A 100 8.49 6.94 -6.22
C ILE A 100 9.92 7.21 -5.73
N THR A 101 10.89 6.50 -6.28
CA THR A 101 12.30 6.66 -5.91
C THR A 101 13.16 6.61 -7.17
N PRO A 102 14.09 7.57 -7.37
CA PRO A 102 15.01 7.53 -8.50
C PRO A 102 15.75 6.19 -8.54
N LEU A 103 15.77 5.56 -9.71
CA LEU A 103 16.56 4.36 -9.91
C LEU A 103 18.01 4.82 -10.14
N LYS A 104 18.94 4.41 -9.27
CA LYS A 104 20.37 4.67 -9.49
C LYS A 104 20.83 3.83 -10.68
N ASP A 105 21.46 4.49 -11.65
CA ASP A 105 22.15 3.83 -12.77
C ASP A 105 23.38 3.04 -12.27
#